data_AF-A0A359HEZ2-F1
#
_entry.id   AF-A0A359HEZ2-F1
#
_cell.length_a   1.000
_cell.length_b   1.000
_cell.length_c   1.000
_cell.angle_alpha   90.00
_cell.angle_beta   90.00
_cell.angle_gamma   90.00
#
_symmetry.space_group_name_H-M   'P 1'
#
loop_
_entity.id
_entity.type
_entity.pdbx_description
1 polymer ?
#
loop_
_entity_poly.entity_id
_entity_poly.type
_entity_poly.pdbx_seq_one_letter_code
_entity_poly.pdbx_strand_id
1 'polypeptide(L)'
;MQIVAIVEPQELGWNEAAMIGISVKANRLAAVADEIARLPEVTYLFQAAGEFDLFAEVYCKDRQHFVSFLNERLQQIPDVERTQSFLILKMHKLSYRWGELEPPILPE
;
A
#
# COMPACT_ATOMS: atom_id res chain seq x y z
N MET A 1 -20.62 3.73 11.37
CA MET A 1 -19.55 3.21 12.24
C MET A 1 -19.35 1.74 11.89
N GLN A 2 -18.14 1.34 11.49
CA GLN A 2 -17.81 -0.02 11.08
C GLN A 2 -16.72 -0.56 12.01
N ILE A 3 -16.86 -1.80 12.49
CA ILE A 3 -15.86 -2.49 13.31
C ILE A 3 -15.20 -3.53 12.41
N VAL A 4 -13.86 -3.56 12.41
CA VAL A 4 -13.05 -4.51 11.64
C VAL A 4 -12.08 -5.22 12.58
N ALA A 5 -12.01 -6.54 12.48
CA ALA A 5 -10.97 -7.34 13.12
C ALA A 5 -9.76 -7.37 12.20
N ILE A 6 -8.56 -7.18 12.76
CA ILE A 6 -7.31 -7.15 12.01
C ILE A 6 -6.55 -8.42 12.34
N VAL A 7 -6.15 -9.14 11.30
CA VAL A 7 -5.32 -10.33 11.37
C VAL A 7 -4.04 -10.06 10.61
N GLU A 8 -2.96 -10.75 10.99
CA GLU A 8 -1.70 -10.63 10.28
C GLU A 8 -1.87 -11.21 8.87
N PRO A 9 -1.60 -10.45 7.79
CA PRO A 9 -1.82 -10.92 6.42
C PRO A 9 -1.09 -12.22 6.07
N GLN A 10 0.05 -12.49 6.71
CA GLN A 10 0.78 -13.75 6.49
C GLN A 10 -0.01 -14.98 6.95
N GLU A 11 -0.86 -14.87 7.98
CA GLU A 11 -1.76 -15.97 8.41
C GLU A 11 -2.81 -16.31 7.34
N LEU A 12 -3.10 -15.35 6.45
CA LEU A 12 -4.01 -15.52 5.31
C LEU A 12 -3.28 -15.89 4.01
N GLY A 13 -1.97 -16.13 4.06
CA GLY A 13 -1.15 -16.47 2.90
C GLY A 13 -0.73 -15.29 2.03
N TRP A 14 -0.79 -14.06 2.57
CA TRP A 14 -0.28 -12.84 1.92
C TRP A 14 1.10 -12.50 2.48
N ASN A 15 2.12 -13.14 1.92
CA ASN A 15 3.46 -13.15 2.50
C ASN A 15 4.38 -12.05 1.99
N GLU A 16 4.03 -11.39 0.88
CA GLU A 16 4.87 -10.36 0.27
C GLU A 16 4.23 -8.99 0.47
N ALA A 17 4.87 -8.12 1.25
CA ALA A 17 4.38 -6.78 1.53
C ALA A 17 5.32 -5.72 0.96
N ALA A 18 4.77 -4.68 0.36
CA ALA A 18 5.55 -3.58 -0.20
C ALA A 18 4.82 -2.25 -0.04
N MET A 19 5.59 -1.18 0.12
CA MET A 19 5.13 0.17 -0.14
C MET A 19 5.54 0.55 -1.56
N ILE A 20 4.67 1.19 -2.32
CA ILE A 20 4.96 1.60 -3.70
C ILE A 20 4.73 3.11 -3.82
N GLY A 21 5.78 3.85 -4.17
CA GLY A 21 5.69 5.23 -4.62
C GLY A 21 5.31 5.29 -6.10
N ILE A 22 4.33 6.13 -6.45
CA ILE A 22 3.75 6.19 -7.80
C ILE A 22 3.72 7.65 -8.26
N SER A 23 4.33 7.93 -9.41
CA SER A 23 4.24 9.22 -10.11
C SER A 23 3.18 9.11 -11.20
N VAL A 24 2.34 10.14 -11.30
CA VAL A 24 1.17 10.18 -12.16
C VAL A 24 1.25 11.40 -13.07
N LYS A 25 0.81 11.26 -14.31
CA LYS A 25 0.72 12.36 -15.25
C LYS A 25 -0.08 13.53 -14.67
N ALA A 26 0.38 14.74 -14.93
CA ALA A 26 -0.27 15.97 -14.48
C ALA A 26 -1.77 15.99 -14.83
N ASN A 27 -2.60 16.44 -13.88
CA ASN A 27 -4.07 16.50 -13.95
C ASN A 27 -4.79 15.14 -14.06
N ARG A 28 -4.11 14.00 -13.84
CA ARG A 28 -4.72 12.65 -13.89
C ARG A 28 -4.78 11.94 -12.53
N LEU A 29 -4.25 12.58 -11.49
CA LEU A 29 -4.11 12.02 -10.14
C LEU A 29 -5.39 11.35 -9.60
N ALA A 30 -6.52 12.06 -9.61
CA ALA A 30 -7.77 11.53 -9.06
C ALA A 30 -8.24 10.27 -9.79
N ALA A 31 -8.18 10.27 -11.13
CA ALA A 31 -8.58 9.12 -11.93
C ALA A 31 -7.67 7.90 -11.69
N VAL A 32 -6.37 8.12 -11.58
CA VAL A 32 -5.40 7.04 -11.29
C VAL A 32 -5.58 6.51 -9.87
N ALA A 33 -5.80 7.38 -8.88
CA ALA A 33 -6.06 6.97 -7.51
C ALA A 33 -7.33 6.10 -7.40
N ASP A 34 -8.41 6.47 -8.10
CA ASP A 34 -9.67 5.70 -8.13
C ASP A 34 -9.49 4.31 -8.74
N GLU A 35 -8.63 4.15 -9.76
CA GLU A 35 -8.32 2.85 -10.35
C GLU A 35 -7.45 2.00 -9.42
N ILE A 36 -6.41 2.59 -8.80
CA ILE A 36 -5.54 1.90 -7.85
C ILE A 36 -6.33 1.44 -6.62
N ALA A 37 -7.26 2.25 -6.12
CA ALA A 37 -8.09 1.93 -4.95
C ALA A 37 -9.01 0.72 -5.15
N ARG A 38 -9.22 0.26 -6.40
CA ARG A 38 -10.01 -0.94 -6.72
C ARG A 38 -9.17 -2.21 -6.74
N LEU A 39 -7.86 -2.10 -6.68
CA LEU A 39 -6.97 -3.26 -6.70
C LEU A 39 -6.99 -3.94 -5.32
N PRO A 40 -7.38 -5.23 -5.21
CA PRO A 40 -7.50 -5.92 -3.93
C PRO A 40 -6.18 -6.09 -3.19
N GLU A 41 -5.05 -6.03 -3.89
CA GLU A 41 -3.72 -6.05 -3.30
C GLU A 41 -3.40 -4.76 -2.53
N VAL A 42 -4.06 -3.64 -2.85
CA VAL A 42 -3.82 -2.32 -2.23
C VAL A 42 -4.63 -2.21 -0.95
N THR A 43 -3.95 -2.15 0.19
CA THR A 43 -4.56 -2.08 1.53
C THR A 43 -4.64 -0.66 2.07
N TYR A 44 -3.71 0.20 1.64
CA TYR A 44 -3.65 1.59 2.07
C TYR A 44 -3.14 2.46 0.91
N LEU A 45 -3.88 3.49 0.55
CA LEU A 45 -3.54 4.41 -0.53
C LEU A 45 -3.69 5.84 -0.03
N PHE A 46 -2.68 6.67 -0.26
CA PHE A 46 -2.76 8.09 0.04
C PHE A 46 -2.02 8.94 -0.98
N GLN A 47 -2.47 10.17 -1.13
CA GLN A 47 -1.76 11.20 -1.86
C GLN A 47 -0.68 11.82 -0.97
N ALA A 48 0.51 11.98 -1.52
CA ALA A 48 1.63 12.62 -0.84
C ALA A 48 2.02 13.93 -1.53
N ALA A 49 2.65 14.81 -0.76
CA ALA A 49 3.45 15.88 -1.31
C ALA A 49 4.91 15.40 -1.34
N GLY A 50 5.56 15.38 -2.51
CA GLY A 50 6.96 14.97 -2.61
C GLY A 50 7.35 14.38 -3.97
N GLU A 51 8.30 13.45 -3.96
CA GLU A 51 8.83 12.78 -5.17
C GLU A 51 7.75 11.97 -5.91
N PHE A 52 6.80 11.40 -5.17
CA PHE A 52 5.70 10.61 -5.70
C PHE A 52 4.37 11.28 -5.34
N ASP A 53 3.41 11.17 -6.25
CA ASP A 53 2.08 11.74 -6.06
C ASP A 53 1.20 10.83 -5.19
N LEU A 54 1.37 9.52 -5.29
CA LEU A 54 0.66 8.50 -4.50
C LEU A 54 1.62 7.52 -3.84
N PHE A 55 1.19 7.00 -2.70
CA PHE A 55 1.80 5.84 -2.04
C PHE A 55 0.75 4.76 -1.80
N ALA A 56 1.06 3.54 -2.22
CA ALA A 56 0.22 2.38 -2.04
C ALA A 56 0.95 1.32 -1.19
N GLU A 57 0.42 0.99 -0.02
CA GLU A 57 0.75 -0.26 0.66
C GLU A 57 0.04 -1.39 -0.05
N VAL A 58 0.82 -2.42 -0.41
CA VAL A 58 0.29 -3.62 -1.06
C VAL A 58 0.72 -4.88 -0.34
N TYR A 59 -0.17 -5.86 -0.35
CA TYR A 59 0.11 -7.22 0.03
C TYR A 59 -0.11 -8.11 -1.19
N CYS A 60 0.78 -9.09 -1.37
CA CYS A 60 0.72 -10.12 -2.39
C CYS A 60 0.94 -11.48 -1.75
N LYS A 61 0.54 -12.55 -2.46
CA LYS A 61 0.63 -13.93 -1.95
C LYS A 61 2.07 -14.40 -1.83
N ASP A 62 2.84 -14.06 -2.84
CA ASP A 62 4.26 -14.36 -2.98
C ASP A 62 4.91 -13.36 -3.95
N ARG A 63 6.22 -13.51 -4.15
CA ARG A 63 7.01 -12.67 -5.05
C ARG A 63 6.56 -12.74 -6.52
N GLN A 64 6.09 -13.89 -7.00
CA GLN A 64 5.63 -14.01 -8.39
C GLN A 64 4.33 -13.23 -8.60
N HIS A 65 3.40 -13.32 -7.64
CA HIS A 65 2.20 -12.51 -7.62
C HIS A 65 2.56 -11.02 -7.56
N PHE A 66 3.52 -10.62 -6.73
CA PHE A 66 3.96 -9.22 -6.65
C PHE A 66 4.51 -8.67 -7.98
N VAL A 67 5.38 -9.43 -8.66
CA VAL A 67 5.89 -9.03 -9.99
C VAL A 67 4.76 -8.92 -11.02
N SER A 68 3.81 -9.86 -11.01
CA SER A 68 2.66 -9.86 -11.92
C SER A 68 1.75 -8.66 -11.64
N PHE A 69 1.48 -8.37 -10.36
CA PHE A 69 0.73 -7.20 -9.93
C PHE A 69 1.36 -5.90 -10.43
N LEU A 70 2.68 -5.73 -10.25
CA LEU A 70 3.38 -4.53 -10.71
C LEU A 70 3.27 -4.36 -12.23
N ASN A 71 3.64 -5.40 -12.99
CA ASN A 71 3.82 -5.29 -14.44
C ASN A 71 2.50 -5.34 -15.21
N GLU A 72 1.57 -6.19 -14.77
CA GLU A 72 0.34 -6.51 -15.52
C GLU A 72 -0.88 -5.75 -15.01
N ARG A 73 -0.81 -5.16 -13.81
CA ARG A 73 -1.90 -4.37 -13.24
C ARG A 73 -1.50 -2.93 -13.00
N LEU A 74 -0.60 -2.68 -12.05
CA LEU A 74 -0.31 -1.31 -11.59
C LEU A 74 0.28 -0.44 -12.70
N GLN A 75 1.29 -0.93 -13.43
CA GLN A 75 1.92 -0.18 -14.53
C GLN A 75 1.05 -0.11 -15.80
N GLN A 76 -0.01 -0.93 -15.89
CA GLN A 76 -0.95 -0.87 -17.01
C GLN A 76 -2.05 0.17 -16.79
N ILE A 77 -2.16 0.75 -15.59
CA ILE A 77 -3.10 1.84 -15.33
C ILE A 77 -2.69 3.05 -16.18
N PRO A 78 -3.57 3.57 -17.05
CA PRO A 78 -3.28 4.75 -17.85
C PRO A 78 -2.81 5.91 -16.98
N ASP A 79 -1.83 6.66 -17.48
CA ASP A 79 -1.27 7.84 -16.83
C ASP A 79 -0.39 7.58 -15.59
N VAL A 80 -0.10 6.32 -15.24
CA VAL A 80 1.02 5.98 -14.35
C VAL A 80 2.34 6.15 -15.11
N GLU A 81 3.22 7.02 -14.63
CA GLU A 81 4.49 7.35 -15.31
C GLU A 81 5.68 6.60 -14.72
N ARG A 82 5.70 6.42 -13.40
CA ARG A 82 6.80 5.77 -12.69
C ARG A 82 6.29 5.09 -11.42
N THR A 83 6.87 3.95 -11.11
CA THR A 83 6.68 3.27 -9.82
C THR A 83 8.03 2.98 -9.17
N GLN A 84 8.12 3.09 -7.85
CA GLN A 84 9.25 2.61 -7.06
C GLN A 84 8.74 1.74 -5.92
N SER A 85 9.22 0.50 -5.85
CA SER A 85 8.81 -0.46 -4.82
C SER A 85 9.81 -0.49 -3.66
N PHE A 86 9.27 -0.53 -2.44
CA PHE A 86 10.00 -0.67 -1.19
C PHE A 86 9.47 -1.92 -0.48
N LEU A 87 10.22 -3.02 -0.52
CA LEU A 87 9.83 -4.25 0.16
C LEU A 87 9.83 -4.03 1.67
N ILE A 88 8.73 -4.41 2.32
CA ILE A 88 8.60 -4.34 3.77
C ILE A 88 9.23 -5.60 4.35
N LEU A 89 10.47 -5.46 4.83
CA LEU A 89 11.21 -6.59 5.41
C LEU A 89 10.76 -6.90 6.84
N LYS A 90 10.42 -5.87 7.61
CA LYS A 90 9.94 -5.98 8.99
C LYS A 90 9.10 -4.78 9.36
N MET A 91 7.87 -5.02 9.80
CA MET A 91 7.02 -4.00 10.39
C MET A 91 7.38 -3.82 11.87
N HIS A 92 7.83 -2.63 12.27
CA HIS A 92 8.14 -2.34 13.67
C HIS A 92 6.92 -1.88 14.48
N LYS A 93 5.94 -1.26 13.81
CA LYS A 93 4.73 -0.74 14.44
C LYS A 93 3.60 -0.63 13.42
N LEU A 94 2.43 -1.16 13.78
CA LEU A 94 1.16 -0.94 13.10
C LEU A 94 0.12 -0.58 14.17
N SER A 95 -0.51 0.58 14.07
CA SER A 95 -1.45 1.07 15.08
C SER A 95 -2.62 1.78 14.44
N TYR A 96 -3.83 1.44 14.91
CA TYR A 96 -5.10 2.06 14.50
C TYR A 96 -5.71 2.88 15.65
N ARG A 97 -4.87 3.30 16.60
CA ARG A 97 -5.26 4.09 17.77
C ARG A 97 -5.01 5.56 17.46
N TRP A 98 -6.06 6.30 17.09
CA TRP A 98 -6.00 7.74 16.84
C TRP A 98 -6.40 8.52 18.10
N GLY A 99 -5.68 9.61 18.40
CA GLY A 99 -6.00 10.52 19.51
C GLY A 99 -5.44 10.14 20.88
N GLU A 100 -4.70 9.03 20.97
CA GLU A 100 -3.96 8.68 22.18
C GLU A 100 -2.59 9.36 22.19
N LEU A 101 -2.29 10.12 23.25
CA LEU A 101 -1.05 10.90 23.39
C LEU A 101 0.09 10.12 24.07
N GLU A 102 -0.24 9.03 24.75
CA GLU A 102 0.76 8.19 25.43
C GLU A 102 1.23 7.07 24.50
N PRO A 103 2.56 6.82 24.41
CA PRO A 103 3.07 5.70 23.65
C PRO A 103 2.60 4.37 24.27
N PRO A 104 2.38 3.32 23.46
CA PRO A 104 2.05 2.00 23.99
C PRO A 104 3.21 1.50 24.87
N ILE A 105 2.88 0.95 26.04
CA ILE A 105 3.84 0.25 26.89
C ILE A 105 4.23 -1.03 26.15
N LEU A 106 5.44 -1.07 25.61
CA LEU A 106 5.97 -2.25 24.95
C LEU A 106 6.49 -3.22 26.03
N PRO A 107 6.14 -4.51 25.96
CA PRO A 107 6.81 -5.51 26.79
C PRO A 107 8.29 -5.61 26.41
N GLU A 108 9.16 -5.79 27.42
CA GLU A 108 10.61 -6.04 27.24
C GLU A 108 10.90 -7.35 26.50
#